data_AF-A0A1J4SN15-F1
#
_entry.id   AF-A0A1J4SN15-F1
#
_cell.length_a   1.000
_cell.length_b   1.000
_cell.length_c   1.000
_cell.angle_alpha   90.00
_cell.angle_beta   90.00
_cell.angle_gamma   90.00
#
_symmetry.space_group_name_H-M   'P 1'
#
loop_
_entity.id
_entity.type
_entity.pdbx_description
1 polymer ?
#
loop_
_entity_poly.entity_id
_entity_poly.type
_entity_poly.pdbx_seq_one_letter_code
_entity_poly.pdbx_strand_id
1 'polypeptide(L)'
;MTVPEALFVEGALWVRPKHAPTRLSLQDLGAPQLRFECGSRLLRVEDLSANGVRLTLARPAGLGEGLAMLKGAKCLVFLYIKLYQPLTAVEERPLSLFLGAEPVSLCEEENGALALTLDILYRGQPNRDEKSMTFFYVAKYPIRELAAWCDEVTLMDRARERPVARGLRMDRFLLELDAVLAREESAGPPGNQEPPS
;
A
#
# COMPACT_ATOMS: atom_id res chain seq x y z
N MET A 1 2.43 -7.07 -5.28
CA MET A 1 1.11 -6.93 -5.92
C MET A 1 1.05 -5.60 -6.66
N THR A 2 0.42 -5.56 -7.84
CA THR A 2 0.31 -4.32 -8.63
C THR A 2 -0.55 -3.28 -7.93
N VAL A 3 0.00 -2.09 -7.73
CA VAL A 3 -0.71 -0.99 -7.08
C VAL A 3 -1.68 -0.35 -8.09
N PRO A 4 -3.00 -0.37 -7.84
CA PRO A 4 -3.94 0.37 -8.67
C PRO A 4 -3.62 1.86 -8.59
N GLU A 5 -3.51 2.53 -9.74
CA GLU A 5 -3.12 3.95 -9.81
C GLU A 5 -4.03 4.85 -8.96
N ALA A 6 -5.33 4.55 -8.91
CA ALA A 6 -6.32 5.28 -8.12
C ALA A 6 -6.09 5.20 -6.60
N LEU A 7 -5.31 4.23 -6.12
CA LEU A 7 -4.99 4.10 -4.70
C LEU A 7 -3.67 4.78 -4.32
N PHE A 8 -2.92 5.28 -5.30
CA PHE A 8 -1.73 6.06 -5.05
C PHE A 8 -2.10 7.54 -4.88
N VAL A 9 -1.56 8.20 -3.85
CA VAL A 9 -1.81 9.63 -3.59
C VAL A 9 -0.62 10.46 -4.04
N GLU A 10 0.50 10.25 -3.37
CA GLU A 10 1.74 11.01 -3.56
C GLU A 10 2.92 10.21 -3.03
N GLY A 11 4.11 10.59 -3.45
CA GLY A 11 5.35 10.02 -2.98
C GLY A 11 6.54 10.90 -3.28
N ALA A 12 7.63 10.55 -2.63
CA ALA A 12 8.91 11.23 -2.81
C ALA A 12 10.05 10.25 -2.61
N LEU A 13 11.13 10.47 -3.34
CA LEU A 13 12.30 9.60 -3.35
C LEU A 13 13.57 10.40 -3.10
N TRP A 14 14.41 9.86 -2.22
CA TRP A 14 15.76 10.34 -1.97
C TRP A 14 16.76 9.22 -2.17
N VAL A 15 17.84 9.50 -2.90
CA VAL A 15 18.99 8.58 -2.98
C VAL A 15 20.09 9.13 -2.07
N ARG A 16 20.60 8.30 -1.15
CA ARG A 16 21.63 8.67 -0.19
C ARG A 16 22.75 7.62 -0.15
N PRO A 17 23.98 7.98 0.23
CA PRO A 17 25.04 7.00 0.49
C PRO A 17 24.58 5.92 1.47
N LYS A 18 25.03 4.68 1.28
CA LYS A 18 24.61 3.53 2.09
C LYS A 18 25.12 3.67 3.54
N HIS A 19 24.27 4.18 4.42
CA HIS A 19 24.51 4.27 5.86
C HIS A 19 23.22 3.90 6.61
N ALA A 20 23.30 2.95 7.55
CA ALA A 20 22.14 2.53 8.33
C ALA A 20 21.62 3.71 9.17
N PRO A 21 20.43 4.25 8.87
CA PRO A 21 19.92 5.39 9.61
C PRO A 21 19.35 4.87 10.92
N THR A 22 19.75 5.46 12.05
CA THR A 22 19.05 5.30 13.33
C THR A 22 18.03 6.41 13.52
N ARG A 23 18.41 7.63 13.14
CA ARG A 23 17.58 8.83 13.17
C ARG A 23 17.94 9.73 11.99
N LEU A 24 16.94 10.42 11.43
CA LEU A 24 17.13 11.40 10.37
C LEU A 24 16.24 12.62 10.63
N SER A 25 16.82 13.81 10.75
CA SER A 25 16.04 15.04 10.82
C SER A 25 15.52 15.42 9.42
N LEU A 26 14.42 16.18 9.35
CA LEU A 26 13.95 16.70 8.06
C LEU A 26 14.96 17.64 7.39
N GLN A 27 15.80 18.32 8.18
CA GLN A 27 16.87 19.17 7.68
C GLN A 27 17.95 18.35 6.98
N ASP A 28 18.37 17.24 7.58
CA ASP A 28 19.39 16.34 7.01
C ASP A 28 18.83 15.54 5.82
N LEU A 29 17.54 15.21 5.85
CA LEU A 29 16.87 14.58 4.72
C LEU A 29 16.89 15.50 3.50
N GLY A 30 16.66 16.80 3.68
CA GLY A 30 16.66 17.79 2.61
C GLY A 30 15.59 17.54 1.54
N ALA A 31 15.74 18.20 0.38
CA ALA A 31 14.80 18.05 -0.72
C ALA A 31 14.88 16.66 -1.39
N PRO A 32 13.74 16.07 -1.77
CA PRO A 32 13.72 14.84 -2.56
C PRO A 32 14.28 15.09 -3.96
N GLN A 33 14.96 14.09 -4.50
CA GLN A 33 15.36 14.06 -5.91
C GLN A 33 14.14 13.94 -6.83
N LEU A 34 13.14 13.15 -6.43
CA LEU A 34 11.90 13.01 -7.18
C LEU A 34 10.69 13.19 -6.27
N ARG A 35 9.71 13.94 -6.76
CA ARG A 35 8.35 14.00 -6.22
C ARG A 35 7.38 13.50 -7.28
N PHE A 36 6.36 12.80 -6.86
CA PHE A 36 5.38 12.20 -7.76
C PHE A 36 4.02 12.13 -7.07
N GLU A 37 2.98 12.28 -7.88
CA GLU A 37 1.59 12.35 -7.46
C GLU A 37 0.78 11.36 -8.31
N CYS A 38 -0.44 11.04 -7.88
CA CYS A 38 -1.38 10.27 -8.69
C CYS A 38 -1.47 10.81 -10.12
N GLY A 39 -1.45 9.93 -11.14
CA GLY A 39 -1.48 10.34 -12.55
C GLY A 39 -0.14 10.83 -13.10
N SER A 40 0.93 10.88 -12.29
CA SER A 40 2.24 11.28 -12.77
C SER A 40 2.84 10.24 -13.71
N ARG A 41 3.22 10.67 -14.91
CA ARG A 41 3.98 9.83 -15.85
C ARG A 41 5.45 9.68 -15.47
N LEU A 42 5.93 10.38 -14.44
CA LEU A 42 7.36 10.40 -14.08
C LEU A 42 7.79 9.15 -13.31
N LEU A 43 6.89 8.62 -12.47
CA LEU A 43 7.15 7.45 -11.66
C LEU A 43 5.87 6.64 -11.49
N ARG A 44 5.96 5.34 -11.76
CA ARG A 44 4.88 4.37 -11.53
C ARG A 44 5.32 3.36 -10.48
N VAL A 45 4.48 3.12 -9.48
CA VAL A 45 4.66 2.01 -8.55
C VAL A 45 4.09 0.76 -9.22
N GLU A 46 4.96 -0.10 -9.73
CA GLU A 46 4.56 -1.31 -10.48
C GLU A 46 4.09 -2.41 -9.55
N ASP A 47 4.81 -2.58 -8.44
CA ASP A 47 4.55 -3.63 -7.47
C ASP A 47 4.89 -3.13 -6.08
N LEU A 48 4.03 -3.45 -5.13
CA LEU A 48 4.24 -3.19 -3.72
C LEU A 48 3.93 -4.46 -2.93
N SER A 49 4.79 -4.74 -1.96
CA SER A 49 4.65 -5.82 -1.00
C SER A 49 5.14 -5.35 0.36
N ALA A 50 4.93 -6.16 1.40
CA ALA A 50 5.38 -5.83 2.74
C ALA A 50 6.92 -5.74 2.89
N ASN A 51 7.68 -6.29 1.94
CA ASN A 51 9.14 -6.39 2.00
C ASN A 51 9.86 -5.66 0.86
N GLY A 52 9.15 -5.22 -0.18
CA GLY A 52 9.78 -4.71 -1.38
C GLY A 52 8.83 -3.89 -2.24
N VAL A 53 9.43 -3.05 -3.08
CA VAL A 53 8.72 -2.19 -4.01
C VAL A 53 9.44 -2.17 -5.35
N ARG A 54 8.67 -2.24 -6.43
CA ARG A 54 9.16 -2.06 -7.80
C ARG A 54 8.60 -0.78 -8.36
N LEU A 55 9.48 0.07 -8.87
CA LEU A 55 9.18 1.38 -9.43
C LEU A 55 9.68 1.46 -10.87
N THR A 56 8.96 2.19 -11.72
CA THR A 56 9.44 2.57 -13.05
C THR A 56 9.54 4.09 -13.13
N LEU A 57 10.71 4.59 -13.54
CA LEU A 57 11.04 6.01 -13.63
C LEU A 57 11.14 6.42 -15.10
N ALA A 58 10.16 7.16 -15.62
CA ALA A 58 10.15 7.53 -17.04
C ALA A 58 11.16 8.64 -17.40
N ARG A 59 11.60 9.44 -16.41
CA ARG A 59 12.58 10.52 -16.61
C ARG A 59 13.64 10.49 -15.51
N PRO A 60 14.67 9.64 -15.63
CA PRO A 60 15.68 9.48 -14.58
C PRO A 60 16.60 10.70 -14.43
N ALA A 61 16.58 11.66 -15.36
CA ALA A 61 17.37 12.89 -15.28
C ALA A 61 17.15 13.69 -13.98
N GLY A 62 15.97 13.59 -13.37
CA GLY A 62 15.68 14.22 -12.08
C GLY A 62 16.46 13.63 -10.89
N LEU A 63 17.10 12.46 -11.05
CA LEU A 63 17.89 11.84 -9.99
C LEU A 63 19.28 12.48 -9.81
N GLY A 64 19.79 13.21 -10.80
CA GLY A 64 21.12 13.81 -10.77
C GLY A 64 22.20 12.80 -10.37
N GLU A 65 23.03 13.16 -9.37
CA GLU A 65 24.06 12.27 -8.81
C GLU A 65 23.51 10.97 -8.22
N GLY A 66 22.24 10.96 -7.80
CA GLY A 66 21.57 9.76 -7.29
C GLY A 66 21.52 8.63 -8.31
N LEU A 67 21.48 8.93 -9.61
CA LEU A 67 21.49 7.90 -10.66
C LEU A 67 22.81 7.11 -10.66
N ALA A 68 23.95 7.79 -10.49
CA ALA A 68 25.24 7.13 -10.41
C ALA A 68 25.34 6.23 -9.17
N MET A 69 24.79 6.68 -8.04
CA MET A 69 24.76 5.89 -6.80
C MET A 69 23.88 4.64 -6.93
N LEU A 70 22.75 4.74 -7.63
CA LEU A 70 21.87 3.61 -7.93
C LEU A 70 22.57 2.58 -8.83
N LYS A 71 23.22 3.03 -9.92
CA LYS A 71 24.00 2.16 -10.82
C LYS A 71 25.14 1.44 -10.10
N GLY A 72 25.74 2.08 -9.10
CA GLY A 72 26.80 1.50 -8.27
C GLY A 72 26.33 0.61 -7.12
N ALA A 73 25.01 0.49 -6.86
CA ALA A 73 24.42 -0.24 -5.72
C ALA A 73 25.01 0.11 -4.34
N LYS A 74 25.57 1.31 -4.18
CA LYS A 74 26.21 1.81 -2.95
C LYS A 74 25.36 2.87 -2.25
N CYS A 75 24.04 2.70 -2.28
CA CYS A 75 23.10 3.65 -1.71
C CYS A 75 22.00 3.00 -0.89
N LEU A 76 21.33 3.84 -0.11
CA LEU A 76 19.98 3.60 0.36
C LEU A 76 19.03 4.56 -0.35
N VAL A 77 17.86 4.05 -0.66
CA VAL A 77 16.74 4.81 -1.22
C VAL A 77 15.74 5.04 -0.10
N PHE A 78 15.55 6.30 0.26
CA PHE A 78 14.42 6.68 1.12
C PHE A 78 13.21 6.95 0.25
N LEU A 79 12.09 6.37 0.64
CA LEU A 79 10.86 6.38 -0.12
C LEU A 79 9.70 6.76 0.80
N TYR A 80 9.12 7.91 0.54
CA TYR A 80 7.83 8.30 1.10
C TYR A 80 6.73 7.87 0.12
N ILE A 81 5.74 7.15 0.62
CA ILE A 81 4.55 6.75 -0.14
C ILE A 81 3.31 7.02 0.70
N LYS A 82 2.30 7.62 0.07
CA LYS A 82 0.97 7.80 0.62
C LYS A 82 -0.06 7.10 -0.28
N LEU A 83 -0.89 6.26 0.33
CA LEU A 83 -1.87 5.41 -0.35
C LEU A 83 -3.26 5.63 0.25
N TYR A 84 -4.29 5.63 -0.60
CA TYR A 84 -5.67 5.52 -0.15
C TYR A 84 -5.96 4.11 0.38
N GLN A 85 -6.88 3.99 1.34
CA GLN A 85 -7.36 2.69 1.78
C GLN A 85 -8.26 2.07 0.70
N PRO A 86 -8.06 0.80 0.30
CA PRO A 86 -8.76 0.18 -0.82
C PRO A 86 -10.22 -0.14 -0.47
N LEU A 87 -10.43 -0.65 0.74
CA LEU A 87 -11.75 -0.84 1.31
C LEU A 87 -12.04 0.36 2.19
N THR A 88 -13.29 0.77 2.28
CA THR A 88 -13.75 1.81 3.22
C THR A 88 -13.54 1.32 4.65
N ALA A 89 -12.30 1.39 5.10
CA ALA A 89 -11.91 1.14 6.46
C ALA A 89 -12.54 2.23 7.33
N VAL A 90 -12.88 1.84 8.55
CA VAL A 90 -13.54 2.62 9.60
C VAL A 90 -12.86 3.97 9.91
N GLU A 91 -11.64 4.21 9.41
CA GLU A 91 -10.95 5.48 9.42
C GLU A 91 -10.58 5.91 7.98
N GLU A 92 -11.07 7.08 7.55
CA GLU A 92 -10.78 7.71 6.24
C GLU A 92 -9.32 8.21 6.09
N ARG A 93 -8.35 7.56 6.74
CA ARG A 93 -6.97 8.05 6.80
C ARG A 93 -6.08 7.30 5.81
N PRO A 94 -5.41 8.02 4.89
CA PRO A 94 -4.49 7.40 3.95
C PRO A 94 -3.29 6.77 4.69
N LEU A 95 -2.87 5.59 4.23
CA LEU A 95 -1.65 4.94 4.71
C LEU A 95 -0.44 5.76 4.23
N SER A 96 0.29 6.35 5.17
CA SER A 96 1.51 7.12 4.89
C SER A 96 2.72 6.40 5.47
N LEU A 97 3.68 6.07 4.63
CA LEU A 97 4.88 5.32 4.99
C LEU A 97 6.12 6.08 4.57
N PHE A 98 7.14 6.05 5.43
CA PHE A 98 8.49 6.45 5.09
C PHE A 98 9.40 5.25 5.24
N LEU A 99 10.05 4.85 4.15
CA LEU A 99 10.77 3.59 4.04
C LEU A 99 12.24 3.87 3.71
N GLY A 100 13.14 3.08 4.29
CA GLY A 100 14.52 2.97 3.82
C GLY A 100 14.69 1.64 3.13
N ALA A 101 15.07 1.66 1.86
CA ALA A 101 15.18 0.47 1.03
C ALA A 101 16.54 0.42 0.32
N GLU A 102 17.02 -0.78 0.02
CA GLU A 102 18.22 -0.96 -0.80
C GLU A 102 17.87 -1.37 -2.22
N PRO A 103 18.62 -0.89 -3.23
CA PRO A 103 18.41 -1.31 -4.61
C PRO A 103 18.86 -2.75 -4.83
N VAL A 104 17.95 -3.58 -5.33
CA VAL A 104 18.18 -4.99 -5.69
C VAL A 104 18.53 -5.09 -7.16
N SER A 105 17.80 -4.38 -8.02
CA SER A 105 18.06 -4.34 -9.46
C SER A 105 17.69 -2.99 -10.03
N LEU A 106 18.45 -2.59 -11.06
CA LEU A 106 18.20 -1.42 -11.88
C LEU A 106 18.33 -1.84 -13.33
N CYS A 107 17.26 -1.70 -14.10
CA CYS A 107 17.22 -2.01 -15.52
C CYS A 107 16.81 -0.76 -16.30
N GLU A 108 17.50 -0.49 -17.40
CA GLU A 108 17.13 0.55 -18.35
C GLU A 108 16.25 -0.08 -19.43
N GLU A 109 15.04 0.43 -19.59
CA GLU A 109 14.09 0.00 -20.60
C GLU A 109 14.42 0.63 -21.97
N GLU A 110 13.94 0.02 -23.05
CA GLU A 110 14.18 0.51 -24.43
C GLU A 110 13.67 1.94 -24.66
N ASN A 111 12.65 2.36 -23.91
CA ASN A 111 12.07 3.71 -23.94
C ASN A 111 12.87 4.74 -23.10
N GLY A 112 13.99 4.34 -22.49
CA GLY A 112 14.81 5.18 -21.60
C GLY A 112 14.29 5.30 -20.16
N ALA A 113 13.23 4.58 -19.80
CA ALA A 113 12.76 4.49 -18.43
C ALA A 113 13.70 3.60 -17.59
N LEU A 114 13.70 3.78 -16.28
CA LEU A 114 14.43 2.91 -15.36
C LEU A 114 13.45 2.10 -14.51
N ALA A 115 13.51 0.78 -14.62
CA ALA A 115 12.87 -0.13 -13.69
C ALA A 115 13.81 -0.37 -12.50
N LEU A 116 13.35 0.01 -11.31
CA LEU A 116 14.08 -0.08 -10.04
C LEU A 116 13.34 -1.02 -9.09
N THR A 117 14.01 -2.08 -8.65
CA THR A 117 13.50 -2.98 -7.61
C THR A 117 14.22 -2.67 -6.31
N LEU A 118 13.46 -2.48 -5.24
CA LEU A 118 13.96 -2.12 -3.93
C LEU A 118 13.49 -3.12 -2.88
N ASP A 119 14.40 -3.54 -1.98
CA ASP A 119 14.08 -4.30 -0.78
C ASP A 119 14.00 -3.37 0.42
N ILE A 120 12.87 -3.41 1.13
CA ILE A 120 12.58 -2.57 2.29
C ILE A 120 13.37 -3.10 3.48
N LEU A 121 14.28 -2.28 3.99
CA LEU A 121 15.10 -2.61 5.15
C LEU A 121 14.63 -1.90 6.41
N TYR A 122 14.11 -0.69 6.27
CA TYR A 122 13.78 0.17 7.40
C TYR A 122 12.39 0.81 7.26
N ARG A 123 11.70 0.94 8.39
CA ARG A 123 10.50 1.76 8.53
C ARG A 123 10.81 2.99 9.37
N GLY A 124 10.53 4.17 8.84
CA GLY A 124 10.59 5.43 9.56
C GLY A 124 9.34 5.63 10.41
N GLN A 125 9.54 5.97 11.69
CA GLN A 125 8.50 6.43 12.60
C GLN A 125 8.74 7.93 12.88
N PRO A 126 7.75 8.80 12.64
CA PRO A 126 7.91 10.23 12.90
C PRO A 126 7.94 10.50 14.41
N ASN A 127 8.91 11.31 14.84
CA ASN A 127 8.90 11.97 16.14
C ASN A 127 8.24 13.35 15.98
N ARG A 128 7.12 13.57 16.67
CA ARG A 128 6.31 14.79 16.56
C ARG A 128 7.00 16.02 17.15
N ASP A 129 7.82 15.83 18.19
CA ASP A 129 8.41 16.95 18.94
C ASP A 129 9.69 17.47 18.26
N GLU A 130 10.42 16.57 17.57
CA GLU A 130 11.78 16.84 17.10
C GLU A 130 11.90 17.03 15.58
N LYS A 131 10.79 16.97 14.83
CA LYS A 131 10.79 17.01 13.35
C LYS A 131 11.84 16.05 12.74
N SER A 132 11.87 14.82 13.26
CA SER A 132 12.79 13.77 12.84
C SER A 132 12.07 12.45 12.68
N MET A 133 12.71 11.50 12.01
CA MET A 133 12.26 10.12 11.90
C MET A 133 13.26 9.20 12.58
N THR A 134 12.75 8.26 13.37
CA THR A 134 13.52 7.14 13.91
C THR A 134 13.29 5.94 13.00
N PHE A 135 14.35 5.23 12.63
CA PHE A 135 14.24 4.09 11.72
C PHE A 135 14.36 2.77 12.47
N PHE A 136 13.44 1.86 12.15
CA PHE A 136 13.41 0.51 12.68
C PHE A 136 13.72 -0.48 11.58
N TYR A 137 14.61 -1.43 11.84
CA TYR A 137 14.93 -2.48 10.89
C TYR A 137 13.77 -3.48 10.78
N VAL A 138 13.25 -3.66 9.56
CA VAL A 138 12.05 -4.46 9.26
C VAL A 138 12.29 -5.54 8.20
N ALA A 139 13.51 -5.73 7.71
CA ALA A 139 13.77 -6.72 6.64
C ALA A 139 13.36 -8.16 7.00
N LYS A 140 13.28 -8.49 8.30
CA LYS A 140 12.83 -9.80 8.80
C LYS A 140 11.36 -9.83 9.24
N TYR A 141 10.75 -8.66 9.39
CA TYR A 141 9.40 -8.53 9.96
C TYR A 141 8.60 -7.56 9.09
N PRO A 142 7.63 -8.06 8.30
CA PRO A 142 6.88 -7.23 7.37
C PRO A 142 6.18 -6.09 8.09
N ILE A 143 6.08 -4.93 7.42
CA ILE A 143 5.35 -3.78 7.93
C ILE A 143 3.86 -4.14 7.96
N ARG A 144 3.31 -4.32 9.16
CA ARG A 144 1.94 -4.81 9.39
C ARG A 144 0.89 -4.00 8.63
N GLU A 145 1.01 -2.68 8.66
CA GLU A 145 0.07 -1.77 8.02
C GLU A 145 0.12 -1.90 6.49
N LEU A 146 1.31 -2.14 5.93
CA LEU A 146 1.50 -2.36 4.51
C LEU A 146 0.99 -3.74 4.07
N ALA A 147 1.24 -4.78 4.87
CA ALA A 147 0.71 -6.11 4.62
C ALA A 147 -0.82 -6.11 4.62
N ALA A 148 -1.45 -5.48 5.64
CA ALA A 148 -2.89 -5.34 5.70
C ALA A 148 -3.46 -4.57 4.50
N TRP A 149 -2.82 -3.47 4.11
CA TRP A 149 -3.21 -2.73 2.91
C TRP A 149 -3.11 -3.60 1.64
N CYS A 150 -2.06 -4.41 1.51
CA CYS A 150 -1.91 -5.32 0.37
C CYS A 150 -3.00 -6.40 0.33
N ASP A 151 -3.39 -6.92 1.49
CA ASP A 151 -4.48 -7.89 1.60
C ASP A 151 -5.82 -7.26 1.20
N GLU A 152 -6.07 -6.01 1.62
CA GLU A 152 -7.29 -5.27 1.25
C GLU A 152 -7.39 -4.99 -0.25
N VAL A 153 -6.29 -4.61 -0.93
CA VAL A 153 -6.29 -4.47 -2.40
C VAL A 153 -6.60 -5.80 -3.07
N THR A 154 -5.98 -6.88 -2.59
CA THR A 154 -6.22 -8.23 -3.13
C THR A 154 -7.69 -8.64 -2.96
N LEU A 155 -8.32 -8.27 -1.85
CA LEU A 155 -9.74 -8.48 -1.63
C LEU A 155 -10.60 -7.62 -2.56
N MET A 156 -10.25 -6.34 -2.76
CA MET A 156 -10.94 -5.43 -3.67
C MET A 156 -10.95 -5.96 -5.11
N ASP A 157 -9.79 -6.43 -5.61
CA ASP A 157 -9.69 -6.99 -6.96
C ASP A 157 -10.53 -8.26 -7.11
N ARG A 158 -10.50 -9.15 -6.11
CA ARG A 158 -11.36 -10.34 -6.08
C ARG A 158 -12.85 -10.01 -5.96
N ALA A 159 -13.21 -8.91 -5.31
CA ALA A 159 -14.60 -8.47 -5.17
C ALA A 159 -15.18 -7.94 -6.48
N ARG A 160 -14.35 -7.38 -7.38
CA ARG A 160 -14.78 -6.97 -8.74
C ARG A 160 -15.14 -8.16 -9.63
N GLU A 161 -14.54 -9.33 -9.40
CA GLU A 161 -14.75 -10.54 -10.20
C GLU A 161 -15.87 -11.45 -9.67
N ARG A 162 -16.41 -11.18 -8.46
CA ARG A 162 -17.48 -11.99 -7.89
C ARG A 162 -18.82 -11.29 -8.08
N PRO A 163 -19.88 -11.97 -8.57
CA PRO A 163 -21.23 -11.53 -8.25
C PRO A 163 -21.30 -11.44 -6.73
N VAL A 164 -21.85 -10.35 -6.19
CA VAL A 164 -22.03 -10.15 -4.74
C VAL A 164 -22.61 -11.43 -4.17
N ALA A 165 -21.77 -12.25 -3.56
CA ALA A 165 -22.23 -13.47 -2.94
C ALA A 165 -23.10 -12.99 -1.79
N ARG A 166 -24.40 -13.25 -1.86
CA ARG A 166 -25.31 -13.22 -0.71
C ARG A 166 -24.95 -14.38 0.22
N GLY A 167 -23.68 -14.45 0.63
CA GLY A 167 -23.15 -15.43 1.54
C GLY A 167 -23.25 -14.92 2.97
N LEU A 168 -23.39 -15.85 3.89
CA LEU A 168 -23.43 -15.63 5.33
C LEU A 168 -22.21 -14.80 5.79
N ARG A 169 -22.46 -13.66 6.41
CA ARG A 169 -21.39 -12.83 6.98
C ARG A 169 -21.11 -13.25 8.40
N MET A 170 -19.92 -13.81 8.64
CA MET A 170 -19.55 -14.31 9.96
C MET A 170 -19.48 -13.22 11.04
N ASP A 171 -19.15 -11.98 10.67
CA ASP A 171 -19.19 -10.80 11.56
C ASP A 171 -20.61 -10.39 11.97
N ARG A 172 -21.63 -10.92 11.29
CA ARG A 172 -23.05 -10.69 11.55
C ARG A 172 -23.82 -12.00 11.71
N PHE A 173 -23.11 -13.10 12.00
CA PHE A 173 -23.66 -14.44 12.01
C PHE A 173 -24.95 -14.54 12.84
N LEU A 174 -24.92 -14.02 14.06
CA LEU A 174 -26.07 -14.05 14.96
C LEU A 174 -27.23 -13.18 14.44
N LEU A 175 -26.95 -11.99 13.92
CA LEU A 175 -27.98 -11.10 13.36
C LEU A 175 -28.63 -11.68 12.09
N GLU A 176 -27.84 -12.34 11.24
CA GLU A 176 -28.35 -13.01 10.04
C GLU A 176 -29.13 -14.28 10.39
N LEU A 177 -28.70 -15.01 11.42
CA LEU A 177 -29.42 -16.16 11.97
C LEU A 177 -30.78 -15.73 12.55
N ASP A 178 -30.81 -14.68 13.37
CA ASP A 178 -32.03 -14.14 13.95
C ASP A 178 -33.01 -13.66 12.86
N ALA A 179 -32.49 -13.02 11.81
CA ALA A 179 -33.30 -12.56 10.68
C ALA A 179 -33.89 -13.70 9.84
N VAL A 180 -33.22 -14.85 9.76
CA VAL A 180 -33.74 -16.06 9.09
C VAL A 180 -34.82 -16.72 9.96
N LEU A 181 -34.56 -16.89 11.26
CA LEU A 181 -35.53 -17.49 12.18
C LEU A 181 -36.81 -16.65 12.28
N ALA A 182 -36.70 -15.32 12.30
CA ALA A 182 -37.86 -14.41 12.30
C ALA A 182 -38.69 -14.49 11.00
N ARG A 183 -38.09 -14.85 9.87
CA ARG A 183 -38.80 -15.05 8.58
C ARG A 183 -39.56 -16.37 8.54
N GLU A 184 -39.07 -17.40 9.22
CA GLU A 184 -39.76 -18.68 9.35
C GLU A 184 -40.97 -18.58 10.29
N GLU A 185 -40.88 -17.79 11.37
CA GLU A 185 -42.03 -17.53 12.26
C GLU A 185 -43.13 -16.67 11.63
N SER A 186 -42.78 -15.78 10.70
CA SER A 186 -43.77 -14.94 9.98
C SER A 186 -44.40 -15.64 8.76
N ALA A 187 -43.92 -16.83 8.39
CA ALA A 187 -44.53 -17.72 7.40
C ALA A 187 -45.42 -18.79 8.08
N GLY A 188 -46.34 -18.34 8.95
CA GLY A 188 -47.24 -19.20 9.73
C GLY A 188 -48.01 -20.23 8.88
N PRO A 189 -48.49 -21.34 9.48
CA PRO A 189 -49.02 -22.48 8.75
C PRO A 189 -50.27 -22.10 7.94
N PRO A 190 -50.50 -22.73 6.76
CA PRO A 190 -51.66 -22.41 5.93
C PRO A 190 -52.93 -22.73 6.72
N GLY A 191 -53.74 -21.70 6.97
CA GLY A 191 -55.04 -21.85 7.63
C GLY A 191 -55.94 -22.78 6.83
N ASN A 192 -56.47 -23.81 7.50
CA ASN A 192 -57.55 -24.65 6.99
C ASN A 192 -58.74 -23.76 6.60
N GLN A 193 -58.99 -23.61 5.31
CA GLN A 193 -60.28 -23.15 4.81
C GLN A 193 -61.21 -24.37 4.74
N GLU A 194 -62.17 -24.45 5.67
CA GLU A 194 -63.32 -25.34 5.52
C GLU A 194 -64.18 -24.88 4.33
N PRO A 195 -64.69 -25.81 3.49
CA PRO A 195 -65.56 -25.45 2.39
C PRO A 195 -66.99 -25.16 2.89
N PRO A 196 -67.71 -24.21 2.25
CA PRO A 196 -69.08 -23.90 2.62
C PRO A 196 -70.03 -25.05 2.22
N SER A 197 -71.06 -25.22 3.06
CA SER A 197 -72.12 -26.25 2.98
C SER A 197 -73.04 -26.12 1.78
#